data_AF-A0A239RVP7-F1
#
_entry.id   AF-A0A239RVP7-F1
#
_cell.length_a   1.000
_cell.length_b   1.000
_cell.length_c   1.000
_cell.angle_alpha   90.00
_cell.angle_beta   90.00
_cell.angle_gamma   90.00
#
_symmetry.space_group_name_H-M   'P 1'
#
loop_
_entity.id
_entity.type
_entity.pdbx_description
1 polymer ?
#
loop_
_entity_poly.entity_id
_entity_poly.type
_entity_poly.pdbx_seq_one_letter_code
_entity_poly.pdbx_strand_id
1 'polypeptide(L)'
;MRNEKGLPPLVGNISEGSITWQRLDNINYEELGYFLSCHLIIEHYLDEYLKAEYKTLSWDDCKLTFAQKINLLSNFQISEPYKELIPSIKAMNKIRNKISHRVNFKISIDDLEPLKYYLYGAFEKNKQEIPSTILELLDVYTMMVCVLFAGAISRLVHENA
;
A
#
# COMPACT_ATOMS: atom_id res chain seq x y z
N MET A 1 14.80 -27.09 -9.37
CA MET A 1 15.08 -26.15 -10.48
C MET A 1 15.72 -24.90 -9.89
N ARG A 2 16.96 -24.55 -10.27
CA ARG A 2 17.52 -23.23 -9.95
C ARG A 2 16.71 -22.22 -10.75
N ASN A 3 16.10 -21.23 -10.10
CA ASN A 3 15.52 -20.10 -10.81
C ASN A 3 16.66 -19.37 -11.54
N GLU A 4 16.75 -19.54 -12.86
CA GLU A 4 17.72 -18.86 -13.74
C GLU A 4 17.42 -17.37 -13.92
N LYS A 5 16.36 -16.85 -13.29
CA LYS A 5 15.96 -15.44 -13.39
C LYS A 5 16.58 -14.60 -12.28
N GLY A 6 17.84 -14.21 -12.47
CA GLY A 6 18.48 -13.14 -11.67
C GLY A 6 18.32 -11.78 -12.36
N LEU A 7 18.18 -10.70 -11.59
CA LEU A 7 18.26 -9.36 -12.16
C LEU A 7 19.70 -9.06 -12.61
N PRO A 8 19.89 -8.26 -13.68
CA PRO A 8 21.21 -7.77 -14.04
C PRO A 8 21.87 -7.03 -12.87
N PRO A 9 23.20 -7.12 -12.70
CA PRO A 9 23.90 -6.38 -11.66
C PRO A 9 23.83 -4.87 -11.94
N LEU A 10 23.91 -4.08 -10.87
CA LEU A 10 24.10 -2.64 -10.96
C LEU A 10 25.59 -2.31 -11.12
N VAL A 11 25.87 -1.18 -11.77
CA VAL A 11 27.20 -0.59 -11.78
C VAL A 11 27.49 -0.06 -10.37
N GLY A 12 28.62 -0.50 -9.81
CA GLY A 12 29.11 -0.04 -8.51
C GLY A 12 30.10 1.12 -8.66
N ASN A 13 31.19 1.06 -7.91
CA ASN A 13 32.22 2.08 -7.93
C ASN A 13 33.06 1.98 -9.20
N ILE A 14 33.44 3.15 -9.73
CA ILE A 14 34.37 3.30 -10.86
C ILE A 14 35.60 4.04 -10.34
N SER A 15 36.76 3.38 -10.33
CA SER A 15 38.01 3.97 -9.82
C SER A 15 39.23 3.39 -10.54
N GLU A 16 40.15 4.25 -10.97
CA GLU A 16 41.47 3.91 -11.51
C GLU A 16 41.47 2.75 -12.53
N GLY A 17 40.59 2.81 -13.53
CA GLY A 17 40.49 1.79 -14.58
C GLY A 17 39.79 0.49 -14.18
N SER A 18 39.22 0.41 -12.97
CA SER A 18 38.42 -0.72 -12.49
C SER A 18 36.95 -0.34 -12.28
N ILE A 19 36.06 -1.30 -12.49
CA ILE A 19 34.61 -1.18 -12.30
C ILE A 19 34.15 -2.32 -11.39
N THR A 20 33.39 -2.02 -10.35
CA THR A 20 32.72 -3.04 -9.54
C THR A 20 31.27 -3.23 -9.99
N TRP A 21 30.75 -4.45 -9.82
CA TRP A 21 29.39 -4.82 -10.17
C TRP A 21 28.65 -5.30 -8.94
N GLN A 22 27.56 -4.65 -8.60
CA GLN A 22 26.73 -5.01 -7.44
C GLN A 22 25.62 -5.95 -7.89
N ARG A 23 25.69 -7.21 -7.46
CA ARG A 23 24.60 -8.17 -7.69
C ARG A 23 23.40 -7.87 -6.80
N LEU A 24 22.22 -8.08 -7.37
CA LEU A 24 20.95 -7.93 -6.68
C LEU A 24 20.49 -9.31 -6.18
N ASP A 25 21.10 -9.75 -5.09
CA ASP A 25 20.80 -11.04 -4.50
C ASP A 25 19.71 -10.93 -3.41
N ASN A 26 18.89 -11.97 -3.30
CA ASN A 26 17.87 -12.15 -2.26
C ASN A 26 16.76 -11.08 -2.27
N ILE A 27 16.32 -10.64 -3.45
CA ILE A 27 15.04 -9.91 -3.58
C ILE A 27 13.91 -10.93 -3.46
N ASN A 28 12.97 -10.66 -2.56
CA ASN A 28 11.75 -11.46 -2.44
C ASN A 28 10.70 -10.91 -3.42
N TYR A 29 10.64 -11.49 -4.62
CA TYR A 29 9.69 -11.07 -5.65
C TYR A 29 8.23 -11.34 -5.27
N GLU A 30 7.98 -12.34 -4.42
CA GLU A 30 6.65 -12.67 -3.93
C GLU A 30 6.13 -11.57 -3.01
N GLU A 31 6.88 -11.22 -1.96
CA GLU A 31 6.50 -10.13 -1.05
C GLU A 31 6.37 -8.79 -1.77
N LEU A 32 7.28 -8.48 -2.70
CA LEU A 32 7.24 -7.25 -3.48
C LEU A 32 6.01 -7.21 -4.41
N GLY A 33 5.76 -8.29 -5.15
CA GLY A 33 4.62 -8.40 -6.05
C GLY A 33 3.30 -8.37 -5.30
N TYR A 34 3.23 -9.04 -4.15
CA TYR A 34 2.06 -9.08 -3.30
C TYR A 34 1.77 -7.70 -2.69
N PHE A 35 2.77 -7.01 -2.14
CA PHE A 35 2.64 -5.63 -1.65
C PHE A 35 2.11 -4.68 -2.73
N LEU A 36 2.67 -4.74 -3.95
CA LEU A 36 2.21 -3.89 -5.05
C LEU A 36 0.77 -4.21 -5.46
N SER A 37 0.39 -5.48 -5.44
CA SER A 37 -0.98 -5.92 -5.71
C SER A 37 -1.96 -5.38 -4.67
N CYS A 38 -1.64 -5.51 -3.38
CA CYS A 38 -2.40 -4.92 -2.27
C CYS A 38 -2.56 -3.41 -2.42
N HIS A 39 -1.48 -2.70 -2.76
CA HIS A 39 -1.53 -1.26 -3.00
C HIS A 39 -2.49 -0.88 -4.14
N LEU A 40 -2.44 -1.59 -5.27
CA LEU A 40 -3.32 -1.34 -6.41
C LEU A 40 -4.79 -1.61 -6.08
N ILE A 41 -5.08 -2.65 -5.29
CA ILE A 41 -6.44 -2.94 -4.82
C ILE A 41 -6.96 -1.80 -3.96
N ILE A 42 -6.17 -1.31 -2.99
CA ILE A 42 -6.56 -0.17 -2.15
C ILE A 42 -6.75 1.09 -2.99
N GLU A 43 -5.89 1.34 -3.98
CA GLU A 43 -6.04 2.46 -4.90
C GLU A 43 -7.34 2.37 -5.70
N HIS A 44 -7.71 1.18 -6.16
CA HIS A 44 -8.98 0.96 -6.84
C HIS A 44 -10.18 1.32 -5.94
N TYR A 45 -10.23 0.81 -4.71
CA TYR A 45 -11.30 1.15 -3.77
C TYR A 45 -11.33 2.64 -3.40
N LEU A 46 -10.17 3.26 -3.26
CA LEU A 46 -10.06 4.70 -3.04
C LEU A 46 -10.62 5.48 -4.23
N ASP A 47 -10.31 5.08 -5.45
CA ASP A 47 -10.85 5.71 -6.66
C ASP A 47 -12.37 5.62 -6.74
N GLU A 48 -12.93 4.44 -6.50
CA GLU A 48 -14.38 4.25 -6.53
C GLU A 48 -15.08 5.03 -5.41
N TYR A 49 -14.49 5.09 -4.21
CA TYR A 49 -14.99 5.93 -3.13
C TYR A 49 -15.00 7.41 -3.52
N LEU A 50 -13.89 7.92 -4.03
CA LEU A 50 -13.79 9.33 -4.39
C LEU A 50 -14.73 9.70 -5.55
N LYS A 51 -14.92 8.81 -6.52
CA LYS A 51 -15.91 9.00 -7.60
C LYS A 51 -17.34 9.08 -7.07
N ALA A 52 -17.68 8.26 -6.08
CA ALA A 52 -18.98 8.30 -5.43
C ALA A 52 -19.22 9.60 -4.65
N GLU A 53 -18.17 10.09 -3.96
CA GLU A 53 -18.18 11.32 -3.16
C GLU A 53 -18.23 12.59 -4.05
N TYR A 54 -17.37 12.69 -5.07
CA TYR A 54 -17.23 13.88 -5.91
C TYR A 54 -17.73 13.63 -7.35
N LYS A 55 -19.06 13.55 -7.51
CA LYS A 55 -19.72 13.20 -8.78
C LYS A 55 -19.52 14.19 -9.93
N THR A 56 -19.23 15.45 -9.60
CA THR A 56 -19.08 16.53 -10.59
C THR A 56 -17.66 16.70 -11.09
N LEU A 57 -16.69 15.95 -10.55
CA LEU A 57 -15.30 16.01 -10.96
C LEU A 57 -15.08 15.17 -12.22
N SER A 58 -14.40 15.74 -13.22
CA SER A 58 -13.94 14.98 -14.39
C SER A 58 -12.70 14.16 -14.04
N TRP A 59 -12.92 12.95 -13.51
CA TRP A 59 -11.86 12.08 -12.98
C TRP A 59 -10.79 11.73 -14.01
N ASP A 60 -11.17 11.55 -15.27
CA ASP A 60 -10.24 11.23 -16.36
C ASP A 60 -9.30 12.41 -16.69
N ASP A 61 -9.78 13.65 -16.50
CA ASP A 61 -8.99 14.86 -16.76
C ASP A 61 -8.08 15.21 -15.59
N CYS A 62 -8.48 14.89 -14.35
CA CYS A 62 -7.76 15.30 -13.15
C CYS A 62 -6.39 14.60 -12.97
N LYS A 63 -6.22 13.37 -13.48
CA LYS A 63 -4.96 12.59 -13.43
C LYS A 63 -4.26 12.63 -12.06
N LEU A 64 -5.05 12.46 -10.98
CA LEU A 64 -4.53 12.58 -9.63
C LEU A 64 -3.58 11.44 -9.29
N THR A 65 -2.48 11.76 -8.65
CA THR A 65 -1.58 10.78 -8.03
C THR A 65 -2.22 10.18 -6.78
N PHE A 66 -1.79 8.98 -6.38
CA PHE A 66 -2.24 8.35 -5.13
C PHE A 66 -2.13 9.27 -3.90
N ALA A 67 -1.06 10.04 -3.79
CA ALA A 67 -0.87 10.99 -2.68
C ALA A 67 -1.93 12.11 -2.69
N GLN A 68 -2.29 12.62 -3.87
CA GLN A 68 -3.35 13.62 -4.02
C GLN A 68 -4.74 13.02 -3.71
N LYS A 69 -5.01 11.78 -4.14
CA LYS A 69 -6.24 11.06 -3.80
C LYS A 69 -6.41 10.90 -2.29
N ILE A 70 -5.35 10.52 -1.56
CA ILE A 70 -5.40 10.44 -0.09
C ILE A 70 -5.74 11.80 0.54
N ASN A 71 -5.24 12.92 -0.02
CA ASN A 71 -5.54 14.24 0.53
C ASN A 71 -7.02 14.63 0.40
N LEU A 72 -7.75 14.02 -0.53
CA LEU A 72 -9.21 14.21 -0.69
C LEU A 72 -10.04 13.45 0.36
N LEU A 73 -9.40 12.61 1.19
CA LEU A 73 -10.04 11.91 2.30
C LEU A 73 -10.28 12.81 3.53
N SER A 74 -10.15 14.13 3.40
CA SER A 74 -10.44 15.08 4.50
C SER A 74 -11.87 14.98 5.04
N ASN A 75 -12.82 14.59 4.18
CA ASN A 75 -14.22 14.39 4.53
C ASN A 75 -14.55 12.94 4.90
N PHE A 76 -13.58 12.02 4.78
CA PHE A 76 -13.79 10.63 5.12
C PHE A 76 -13.96 10.53 6.64
N GLN A 77 -15.19 10.27 7.08
CA GLN A 77 -15.53 10.19 8.49
C GLN A 77 -14.88 8.96 9.11
N ILE A 78 -13.81 9.18 9.87
CA ILE A 78 -13.11 8.13 10.61
C ILE A 78 -13.32 8.39 12.09
N SER A 79 -13.95 7.43 12.76
CA SER A 79 -14.04 7.38 14.20
C SER A 79 -13.12 6.29 14.74
N GLU A 80 -12.92 6.30 16.07
CA GLU A 80 -12.36 5.14 16.75
C GLU A 80 -13.17 3.87 16.41
N PRO A 81 -12.49 2.71 16.27
CA PRO A 81 -11.06 2.48 16.45
C PRO A 81 -10.20 2.65 15.18
N TYR A 82 -10.73 3.26 14.11
CA TYR A 82 -10.12 3.26 12.77
C TYR A 82 -9.26 4.48 12.44
N LYS A 83 -8.92 5.32 13.43
CA LYS A 83 -8.17 6.60 13.23
C LYS A 83 -6.86 6.46 12.45
N GLU A 84 -6.23 5.29 12.52
CA GLU A 84 -4.95 5.00 11.86
C GLU A 84 -5.10 4.59 10.37
N LEU A 85 -6.32 4.60 9.82
CA LEU A 85 -6.56 4.26 8.42
C LEU A 85 -5.77 5.17 7.46
N ILE A 86 -5.90 6.49 7.57
CA ILE A 86 -5.21 7.42 6.66
C ILE A 86 -3.68 7.39 6.87
N PRO A 87 -3.16 7.43 8.11
CA PRO A 87 -1.72 7.26 8.34
C PRO A 87 -1.15 5.98 7.73
N SER A 88 -1.85 4.84 7.86
CA SER A 88 -1.38 3.55 7.33
C SER A 88 -1.38 3.52 5.79
N ILE A 89 -2.41 4.07 5.12
CA ILE A 89 -2.44 4.17 3.65
C ILE A 89 -1.32 5.10 3.15
N LYS A 90 -1.05 6.21 3.85
CA LYS A 90 0.11 7.09 3.56
C LYS A 90 1.43 6.35 3.70
N ALA A 91 1.56 5.47 4.69
CA ALA A 91 2.75 4.64 4.87
C ALA A 91 2.94 3.66 3.71
N MET A 92 1.87 3.01 3.23
CA MET A 92 1.95 2.17 2.03
C MET A 92 2.45 2.93 0.82
N ASN A 93 1.97 4.16 0.58
CA ASN A 93 2.48 4.97 -0.53
C ASN A 93 3.97 5.28 -0.41
N LYS A 94 4.47 5.54 0.81
CA LYS A 94 5.90 5.76 1.05
C LYS A 94 6.71 4.51 0.71
N ILE A 95 6.23 3.32 1.09
CA ILE A 95 6.88 2.05 0.77
C ILE A 95 6.85 1.79 -0.74
N ARG A 96 5.71 2.01 -1.42
CA ARG A 96 5.59 1.91 -2.88
C ARG A 96 6.60 2.82 -3.59
N ASN A 97 6.77 4.05 -3.12
CA ASN A 97 7.77 4.97 -3.64
C ASN A 97 9.20 4.45 -3.43
N LYS A 98 9.51 3.88 -2.24
CA LYS A 98 10.82 3.22 -2.01
C LYS A 98 11.04 2.08 -3.01
N ILE A 99 10.06 1.19 -3.19
CA ILE A 99 10.13 0.06 -4.15
C ILE A 99 10.38 0.56 -5.57
N SER A 100 9.66 1.61 -5.99
CA SER A 100 9.75 2.16 -7.36
C SER A 100 11.09 2.83 -7.64
N HIS A 101 11.77 3.36 -6.62
CA HIS A 101 13.03 4.11 -6.78
C HIS A 101 14.27 3.32 -6.36
N ARG A 102 14.13 2.19 -5.67
CA ARG A 102 15.24 1.40 -5.11
C ARG A 102 15.06 -0.07 -5.45
N VAL A 103 15.74 -0.51 -6.51
CA VAL A 103 15.68 -1.89 -7.03
C VAL A 103 16.15 -2.94 -6.01
N ASN A 104 16.96 -2.57 -5.03
CA ASN A 104 17.46 -3.45 -3.97
C ASN A 104 16.66 -3.33 -2.66
N PHE A 105 15.54 -2.59 -2.64
CA PHE A 105 14.72 -2.44 -1.45
C PHE A 105 14.05 -3.77 -1.08
N LYS A 106 14.09 -4.10 0.21
CA LYS A 106 13.47 -5.28 0.79
C LYS A 106 12.49 -4.81 1.84
N ILE A 107 11.24 -5.22 1.71
CA ILE A 107 10.21 -4.93 2.70
C ILE A 107 10.58 -5.69 3.96
N SER A 108 10.69 -4.98 5.09
CA SER A 108 10.76 -5.62 6.40
C SER A 108 9.41 -5.52 7.10
N ILE A 109 9.21 -6.36 8.13
CA ILE A 109 8.02 -6.24 8.97
C ILE A 109 7.96 -4.89 9.72
N ASP A 110 9.11 -4.26 9.96
CA ASP A 110 9.22 -2.96 10.63
C ASP A 110 8.75 -1.83 9.70
N ASP A 111 9.01 -1.93 8.39
CA ASP A 111 8.44 -0.97 7.42
C ASP A 111 6.90 -0.97 7.45
N LEU A 112 6.27 -2.07 7.88
CA LEU A 112 4.82 -2.26 7.93
C LEU A 112 4.21 -1.93 9.31
N GLU A 113 4.97 -1.38 10.25
CA GLU A 113 4.48 -1.01 11.58
C GLU A 113 3.20 -0.14 11.55
N PRO A 114 3.05 0.88 10.66
CA PRO A 114 1.80 1.64 10.57
C PRO A 114 0.57 0.81 10.20
N LEU A 115 0.74 -0.27 9.43
CA LEU A 115 -0.36 -1.19 9.10
C LEU A 115 -0.77 -1.99 10.33
N LYS A 116 0.21 -2.40 11.16
CA LYS A 116 -0.05 -3.06 12.44
C LYS A 116 -0.83 -2.15 13.39
N TYR A 117 -0.47 -0.87 13.49
CA TYR A 117 -1.21 0.09 14.33
C TYR A 117 -2.67 0.24 13.94
N TYR A 118 -2.96 0.28 12.64
CA TYR A 118 -4.33 0.24 12.16
C TYR A 118 -5.05 -1.06 12.57
N LEU A 119 -4.41 -2.21 12.39
CA LEU A 119 -5.00 -3.48 12.79
C LEU A 119 -5.18 -3.63 14.31
N TYR A 120 -4.29 -3.08 15.13
CA TYR A 120 -4.43 -3.11 16.60
C TYR A 120 -5.74 -2.44 17.02
N GLY A 121 -6.05 -1.26 16.47
CA GLY A 121 -7.33 -0.61 16.71
C GLY A 121 -8.50 -1.45 16.20
N ALA A 122 -8.42 -1.93 14.96
CA ALA A 122 -9.48 -2.72 14.35
C ALA A 122 -9.77 -4.04 15.10
N PHE A 123 -8.76 -4.65 15.73
CA PHE A 123 -8.85 -5.91 16.44
C PHE A 123 -9.07 -5.79 17.94
N GLU A 124 -8.96 -4.59 18.52
CA GLU A 124 -9.02 -4.34 19.96
C GLU A 124 -10.22 -5.04 20.62
N LYS A 125 -11.40 -4.95 20.00
CA LYS A 125 -12.63 -5.56 20.52
C LYS A 125 -12.70 -7.07 20.35
N ASN A 126 -12.09 -7.60 19.29
CA ASN A 126 -12.18 -9.02 18.91
C ASN A 126 -11.03 -9.86 19.45
N LYS A 127 -10.02 -9.22 20.08
CA LYS A 127 -8.82 -9.86 20.65
C LYS A 127 -8.09 -10.77 19.65
N GLN A 128 -8.14 -10.41 18.37
CA GLN A 128 -7.44 -11.13 17.32
C GLN A 128 -5.97 -10.76 17.32
N GLU A 129 -5.10 -11.75 17.13
CA GLU A 129 -3.66 -11.53 17.03
C GLU A 129 -3.30 -10.87 15.70
N ILE A 130 -2.33 -9.94 15.75
CA ILE A 130 -1.80 -9.31 14.54
C ILE A 130 -0.90 -10.32 13.81
N PRO A 131 -1.06 -10.49 12.49
CA PRO A 131 -0.19 -11.37 11.73
C PRO A 131 1.29 -11.03 11.90
N SER A 132 2.12 -12.07 11.97
CA SER A 132 3.57 -11.94 12.17
C SER A 132 4.36 -11.98 10.87
N THR A 133 3.77 -12.47 9.78
CA THR A 133 4.38 -12.53 8.45
C THR A 133 3.96 -11.34 7.58
N ILE A 134 4.82 -10.95 6.62
CA ILE A 134 4.55 -9.84 5.70
C ILE A 134 3.29 -10.11 4.86
N LEU A 135 3.17 -11.31 4.30
CA LEU A 135 2.07 -11.66 3.40
C LEU A 135 0.73 -11.67 4.13
N GLU A 136 0.63 -12.32 5.28
CA GLU A 136 -0.61 -12.33 6.07
C GLU A 136 -0.98 -10.94 6.59
N LEU A 137 0.02 -10.14 7.01
CA LEU A 137 -0.22 -8.76 7.44
C LEU A 137 -0.81 -7.93 6.31
N LEU A 138 -0.25 -8.05 5.10
CA LEU A 138 -0.74 -7.34 3.92
C LEU A 138 -2.13 -7.81 3.50
N ASP A 139 -2.41 -9.11 3.56
CA ASP A 139 -3.72 -9.68 3.23
C ASP A 139 -4.82 -9.11 4.14
N VAL A 140 -4.64 -9.28 5.45
CA VAL A 140 -5.58 -8.85 6.47
C VAL A 140 -5.76 -7.33 6.45
N TYR A 141 -4.65 -6.58 6.36
CA TYR A 141 -4.70 -5.12 6.25
C TYR A 141 -5.51 -4.68 5.03
N THR A 142 -5.21 -5.24 3.85
CA THR A 142 -5.87 -4.89 2.60
C THR A 142 -7.36 -5.18 2.67
N MET A 143 -7.73 -6.36 3.18
CA MET A 143 -9.13 -6.75 3.34
C MET A 143 -9.89 -5.76 4.23
N MET A 144 -9.33 -5.40 5.38
CA MET A 144 -9.96 -4.46 6.33
C MET A 144 -10.15 -3.06 5.73
N VAL A 145 -9.13 -2.54 5.03
CA VAL A 145 -9.23 -1.25 4.33
C VAL A 145 -10.31 -1.30 3.24
N CYS A 146 -10.34 -2.37 2.44
CA CYS A 146 -11.32 -2.51 1.36
C CYS A 146 -12.75 -2.62 1.89
N VAL A 147 -12.98 -3.33 2.99
CA VAL A 147 -14.29 -3.41 3.64
C VAL A 147 -14.79 -2.04 4.09
N LEU A 148 -13.91 -1.21 4.66
CA LEU A 148 -14.29 0.16 5.06
C LEU A 148 -14.68 1.02 3.85
N PHE A 149 -13.88 1.01 2.78
CA PHE A 149 -14.24 1.76 1.56
C PHE A 149 -15.50 1.21 0.90
N ALA A 150 -15.66 -0.11 0.82
CA ALA A 150 -16.87 -0.72 0.26
C ALA A 150 -18.12 -0.31 1.04
N GLY A 151 -18.06 -0.28 2.37
CA GLY A 151 -19.15 0.20 3.21
C GLY A 151 -19.46 1.68 2.98
N ALA A 152 -18.43 2.52 2.88
CA ALA A 152 -18.60 3.95 2.59
C ALA A 152 -19.20 4.20 1.21
N ILE A 153 -18.73 3.49 0.18
CA ILE A 153 -19.29 3.53 -1.19
C ILE A 153 -20.77 3.12 -1.16
N SER A 154 -21.09 1.99 -0.52
CA SER A 154 -22.47 1.50 -0.41
C SER A 154 -23.38 2.56 0.21
N ARG A 155 -22.98 3.17 1.34
CA ARG A 155 -23.72 4.25 1.98
C ARG A 155 -23.94 5.44 1.04
N LEU A 156 -22.89 5.94 0.39
CA LEU A 156 -22.99 7.09 -0.52
C LEU A 156 -23.89 6.81 -1.73
N VAL A 157 -23.84 5.60 -2.28
CA VAL A 157 -24.70 5.23 -3.41
C VAL A 157 -26.17 5.17 -2.98
N HIS A 158 -26.46 4.62 -1.79
CA HIS A 158 -27.83 4.50 -1.28
C HIS A 158 -28.43 5.81 -0.77
N GLU A 159 -27.65 6.71 -0.16
CA GLU A 159 -28.15 8.03 0.30
C GLU A 159 -28.50 8.96 -0.87
N ASN A 160 -28.01 8.66 -2.07
CA ASN A 160 -28.18 9.48 -3.26
C ASN A 160 -29.04 8.83 -4.36
N ALA A 161 -29.66 7.68 -4.08
CA ALA A 161 -30.62 6.99 -4.95
C ALA A 161 -32.06 7.41 -4.60
#